data_AF-A0A660M392-F1
#
_entry.id   AF-A0A660M392-F1
#
_cell.length_a   1.000
_cell.length_b   1.000
_cell.length_c   1.000
_cell.angle_alpha   90.00
_cell.angle_beta   90.00
_cell.angle_gamma   90.00
#
_symmetry.space_group_name_H-M   'P 1'
#
loop_
_entity.id
_entity.type
_entity.pdbx_description
1 polymer ?
#
loop_
_entity_poly.entity_id
_entity_poly.type
_entity_poly.pdbx_seq_one_letter_code
_entity_poly.pdbx_strand_id
1 'polypeptide(L)'
;MRCANEKGFTIVEVAVTLLVTSVFVAGIIRLQTSVSQLSIQQVQHRIASDIAYNNLRKYVNENPPTWFACEVVGGVAKPKTLIDKTAAVEGLAAPVSQKVVATAPYLCGGGTSGIGMPIRVESTVTYGPDHRKVTHASYAAF
;
A
#
# COMPACT_ATOMS: atom_id res chain seq x y z
N MET A 1 2.83 74.70 0.91
CA MET A 1 3.21 73.31 1.24
C MET A 1 1.96 72.60 1.76
N ARG A 2 1.37 71.69 0.98
CA ARG A 2 0.23 70.89 1.43
C ARG A 2 0.78 69.71 2.24
N CYS A 3 0.62 69.74 3.55
CA CYS A 3 0.88 68.56 4.39
C CYS A 3 -0.17 67.51 4.02
N ALA A 4 0.24 66.49 3.26
CA ALA A 4 -0.53 65.28 3.15
C ALA A 4 -0.58 64.67 4.55
N ASN A 5 -1.76 64.59 5.14
CA ASN A 5 -1.97 63.81 6.35
C ASN A 5 -1.79 62.35 5.95
N GLU A 6 -0.61 61.78 6.20
CA GLU A 6 -0.40 60.34 6.14
C GLU A 6 -1.31 59.72 7.19
N LYS A 7 -2.41 59.09 6.74
CA LYS A 7 -3.33 58.38 7.64
C LYS A 7 -2.60 57.13 8.15
N GLY A 8 -2.11 57.19 9.39
CA GLY A 8 -1.55 56.03 10.08
C GLY A 8 -2.60 54.94 10.34
N PHE A 9 -2.13 53.71 10.58
CA PHE A 9 -2.99 52.57 10.91
C PHE A 9 -3.70 52.76 12.25
N THR A 10 -5.00 52.44 12.30
CA THR A 10 -5.74 52.44 13.57
C THR A 10 -5.42 51.18 14.38
N ILE A 11 -5.41 51.29 15.72
CA ILE A 11 -5.12 50.15 16.62
C ILE A 11 -6.06 48.95 16.34
N VAL A 12 -7.32 49.23 16.01
CA VAL A 12 -8.32 48.21 15.68
C VAL A 12 -7.92 47.45 14.41
N GLU A 13 -7.46 48.16 13.39
CA GLU A 13 -7.03 47.56 12.13
C GLU A 13 -5.80 46.67 12.33
N VAL A 14 -4.84 47.09 13.17
CA VAL A 14 -3.68 46.26 13.56
C VAL A 14 -4.11 45.02 14.35
N ALA A 15 -5.07 45.14 15.27
CA ALA A 15 -5.57 44.00 16.04
C ALA A 15 -6.29 42.97 15.16
N VAL A 16 -7.14 43.41 14.23
CA VAL A 16 -7.87 42.54 13.32
C VAL A 16 -6.91 41.85 12.35
N THR A 17 -5.96 42.60 11.77
CA THR A 17 -4.96 42.02 10.85
C THR A 17 -4.09 40.97 11.53
N LEU A 18 -3.67 41.19 12.78
CA LEU A 18 -2.96 40.18 13.57
C LEU A 18 -3.80 38.93 13.81
N LEU A 19 -5.07 39.10 14.18
CA LEU A 19 -5.97 37.97 14.45
C LEU A 19 -6.18 37.13 13.18
N VAL A 20 -6.49 37.79 12.06
CA VAL A 20 -6.68 37.12 10.76
C VAL A 20 -5.40 36.42 10.31
N THR A 21 -4.25 37.07 10.42
CA THR A 21 -2.95 36.47 10.05
C THR A 21 -2.64 35.25 10.91
N SER A 22 -2.94 35.29 12.22
CA SER A 22 -2.69 34.16 13.12
C SER A 22 -3.48 32.91 12.74
N VAL A 23 -4.74 33.07 12.31
CA VAL A 23 -5.59 31.97 11.85
C VAL A 23 -5.06 31.38 10.54
N PHE A 24 -4.68 32.24 9.59
CA PHE A 24 -4.10 31.78 8.32
C PHE A 24 -2.79 31.02 8.52
N VAL A 25 -1.88 31.54 9.35
CA VAL A 25 -0.61 30.87 9.64
C VAL A 25 -0.85 29.50 10.27
N ALA A 26 -1.74 29.42 11.27
CA ALA A 26 -2.10 28.15 11.89
C ALA A 26 -2.70 27.15 10.88
N GLY A 27 -3.55 27.61 9.98
CA GLY A 27 -4.13 26.80 8.91
C GLY A 27 -3.09 26.27 7.93
N ILE A 28 -2.16 27.13 7.48
CA ILE A 28 -1.10 26.76 6.53
C ILE A 28 -0.16 25.71 7.14
N ILE A 29 0.24 25.87 8.40
CA ILE A 29 1.10 24.91 9.09
C ILE A 29 0.43 23.53 9.15
N ARG A 30 -0.87 23.48 9.52
CA ARG A 30 -1.62 22.22 9.54
C ARG A 30 -1.66 21.57 8.17
N LEU A 31 -1.97 22.33 7.12
CA LEU A 31 -2.00 21.82 5.76
C LEU A 31 -0.63 21.22 5.36
N GLN A 32 0.46 21.94 5.61
CA GLN A 32 1.82 21.47 5.30
C GLN A 32 2.17 20.17 6.03
N THR A 33 1.79 20.05 7.31
CA THR A 33 2.01 18.81 8.07
C THR A 33 1.21 17.63 7.49
N SER A 34 -0.06 17.84 7.15
CA SER A 34 -0.90 16.80 6.54
C SER A 34 -0.37 16.36 5.17
N VAL A 35 0.03 17.31 4.31
CA VAL A 35 0.61 17.00 2.99
C VAL A 35 1.91 16.19 3.12
N SER A 36 2.77 16.56 4.07
CA SER A 36 4.03 15.84 4.31
C SER A 36 3.78 14.39 4.76
N GLN A 37 2.82 14.20 5.68
CA GLN A 37 2.44 12.86 6.12
C GLN A 37 1.86 12.02 4.97
N LEU A 38 0.94 12.59 4.19
CA LEU A 38 0.35 11.90 3.03
C LEU A 38 1.43 11.49 2.02
N SER A 39 2.40 12.36 1.74
CA SER A 39 3.51 12.07 0.83
C SER A 39 4.31 10.84 1.28
N ILE A 40 4.71 10.79 2.56
CA ILE A 40 5.46 9.65 3.12
C ILE A 40 4.64 8.36 3.01
N GLN A 41 3.35 8.42 3.34
CA GLN A 41 2.48 7.25 3.28
C GLN A 41 2.28 6.74 1.85
N GLN A 42 2.18 7.65 0.88
CA GLN A 42 2.08 7.31 -0.55
C GLN A 42 3.35 6.64 -1.05
N VAL A 43 4.54 7.15 -0.69
CA VAL A 43 5.82 6.52 -1.04
C VAL A 43 5.93 5.14 -0.43
N GLN A 44 5.61 4.98 0.85
CA GLN A 44 5.60 3.68 1.53
C GLN A 44 4.61 2.71 0.87
N HIS A 45 3.40 3.16 0.56
CA HIS A 45 2.41 2.34 -0.12
C HIS A 45 2.89 1.89 -1.49
N ARG A 46 3.52 2.79 -2.26
CA ARG A 46 4.08 2.48 -3.58
C ARG A 46 5.19 1.42 -3.48
N ILE A 47 6.12 1.56 -2.53
CA ILE A 47 7.20 0.58 -2.32
C ILE A 47 6.62 -0.78 -1.93
N ALA A 48 5.68 -0.82 -0.97
CA ALA A 48 5.04 -2.06 -0.57
C ALA A 48 4.25 -2.71 -1.72
N SER A 49 3.56 -1.91 -2.52
CA SER A 49 2.84 -2.36 -3.71
C SER A 49 3.78 -2.95 -4.77
N ASP A 50 4.90 -2.28 -5.04
CA ASP A 50 5.91 -2.78 -5.98
C ASP A 50 6.50 -4.11 -5.52
N ILE A 51 6.80 -4.26 -4.22
CA ILE A 51 7.29 -5.52 -3.65
C ILE A 51 6.25 -6.64 -3.76
N ALA A 52 5.00 -6.35 -3.42
CA ALA A 52 3.89 -7.30 -3.53
C ALA A 52 3.71 -7.76 -4.99
N TYR A 53 3.68 -6.81 -5.94
CA TYR A 53 3.58 -7.10 -7.36
C TYR A 53 4.80 -7.88 -7.90
N ASN A 54 6.01 -7.48 -7.50
CA ASN A 54 7.25 -8.16 -7.87
C ASN A 54 7.33 -9.59 -7.33
N ASN A 55 6.77 -9.85 -6.16
CA ASN A 55 6.67 -11.20 -5.61
C ASN A 55 5.57 -12.00 -6.33
N LEU A 56 4.44 -11.38 -6.68
CA LEU A 56 3.36 -12.01 -7.43
C LEU A 56 3.82 -12.47 -8.82
N ARG A 57 4.46 -11.61 -9.60
CA ARG A 57 4.89 -11.92 -10.98
C ARG A 57 5.90 -13.06 -11.10
N LYS A 58 6.59 -13.42 -10.01
CA LYS A 58 7.49 -14.58 -9.99
C LYS A 58 6.75 -15.90 -10.15
N TYR A 59 5.48 -15.93 -9.74
CA TYR A 59 4.64 -17.12 -9.71
C TYR A 59 3.56 -17.10 -10.78
N VAL A 60 3.13 -15.92 -11.23
CA VAL A 60 2.11 -15.76 -12.27
C VAL A 60 2.77 -15.52 -13.63
N ASN A 61 3.59 -16.48 -14.06
CA ASN A 61 4.15 -16.53 -15.40
C ASN A 61 3.29 -17.43 -16.32
N GLU A 62 3.47 -17.31 -17.64
CA GLU A 62 2.75 -18.14 -18.63
C GLU A 62 3.17 -19.62 -18.61
N ASN A 63 4.12 -20.00 -17.74
CA ASN A 63 4.61 -21.36 -17.63
C ASN A 63 3.82 -22.17 -16.59
N PRO A 64 3.63 -23.48 -16.80
CA PRO A 64 2.99 -24.34 -15.81
C PRO A 64 3.73 -24.30 -14.46
N PRO A 65 3.03 -24.16 -13.32
CA PRO A 65 3.66 -23.94 -12.03
C PRO A 65 4.20 -25.24 -11.45
N THR A 66 5.52 -25.42 -11.47
CA THR A 66 6.22 -26.54 -10.80
C THR A 66 6.26 -26.40 -9.28
N TRP A 67 5.95 -25.20 -8.78
CA TRP A 67 6.00 -24.84 -7.38
C TRP A 67 4.67 -25.11 -6.65
N PHE A 68 3.59 -25.47 -7.35
CA PHE A 68 2.29 -25.77 -6.75
C PHE A 68 1.89 -27.23 -6.98
N ALA A 69 1.84 -28.01 -5.90
CA ALA A 69 1.22 -29.32 -5.92
C ALA A 69 -0.17 -29.17 -5.34
N CYS A 70 -1.18 -29.58 -6.11
CA CYS A 70 -2.56 -29.40 -5.70
C CYS A 70 -2.96 -30.57 -4.78
N GLU A 71 -2.98 -30.32 -3.48
CA GLU A 71 -3.42 -31.27 -2.45
C GLU A 71 -4.87 -30.95 -2.03
N VAL A 72 -5.79 -31.90 -2.13
CA VAL A 72 -7.16 -31.76 -1.61
C VAL A 72 -7.24 -32.45 -0.25
N VAL A 73 -7.60 -31.71 0.80
CA VAL A 73 -7.84 -32.25 2.15
C VAL A 73 -9.26 -31.91 2.54
N GLY A 74 -10.09 -32.94 2.80
CA GLY A 74 -11.48 -32.74 3.23
C GLY A 74 -12.38 -32.04 2.19
N GLY A 75 -12.08 -32.15 0.90
CA GLY A 75 -12.86 -31.54 -0.18
C GLY A 75 -12.49 -30.09 -0.51
N VAL A 76 -11.43 -29.55 0.08
CA VAL A 76 -10.89 -28.21 -0.22
C VAL A 76 -9.42 -28.31 -0.63
N ALA A 77 -9.00 -27.55 -1.64
CA ALA A 77 -7.60 -27.46 -2.01
C ALA A 77 -6.82 -26.72 -0.92
N LYS A 78 -5.77 -27.36 -0.41
CA LYS A 78 -4.91 -26.79 0.63
C LYS A 78 -4.14 -25.59 0.07
N PRO A 79 -4.20 -24.42 0.73
CA PRO A 79 -3.40 -23.28 0.32
C PRO A 79 -1.91 -23.56 0.56
N LYS A 80 -1.06 -23.16 -0.38
CA LYS A 80 0.39 -23.29 -0.29
C LYS A 80 1.02 -21.93 -0.08
N THR A 81 1.73 -21.77 1.03
CA THR A 81 2.55 -20.58 1.27
C THR A 81 3.86 -20.71 0.48
N LEU A 82 4.10 -19.78 -0.44
CA LEU A 82 5.30 -19.74 -1.30
C LEU A 82 6.39 -18.86 -0.70
N ILE A 83 5.98 -17.77 -0.06
CA ILE A 83 6.86 -16.84 0.66
C ILE A 83 6.22 -16.58 2.01
N ASP A 84 7.01 -16.70 3.06
CA ASP A 84 6.70 -16.18 4.39
C ASP A 84 8.01 -15.66 4.98
N LYS A 85 8.26 -14.36 4.84
CA LYS A 85 9.49 -13.75 5.31
C LYS A 85 9.24 -12.42 5.97
N THR A 86 10.01 -12.15 7.01
CA THR A 86 10.10 -10.85 7.67
C THR A 86 11.50 -10.30 7.42
N ALA A 87 11.60 -9.16 6.77
CA ALA A 87 12.87 -8.55 6.43
C ALA A 87 12.76 -7.03 6.45
N ALA A 88 13.78 -6.34 6.94
CA ALA A 88 13.85 -4.88 6.83
C ALA A 88 13.92 -4.49 5.34
N VAL A 89 13.11 -3.51 4.96
CA VAL A 89 13.07 -2.96 3.60
C VAL A 89 13.29 -1.46 3.70
N GLU A 90 14.26 -0.96 2.96
CA GLU A 90 14.54 0.47 2.89
C GLU A 90 13.30 1.25 2.44
N GLY A 91 13.00 2.35 3.15
CA GLY A 91 11.84 3.18 2.85
C GLY A 91 10.50 2.68 3.41
N LEU A 92 10.44 1.48 4.03
CA LEU A 92 9.25 1.00 4.75
C LEU A 92 9.45 1.05 6.27
N ALA A 93 8.38 1.38 6.99
CA ALA A 93 8.37 1.29 8.44
C ALA A 93 8.42 -0.19 8.88
N ALA A 94 9.35 -0.52 9.79
CA ALA A 94 9.41 -1.85 10.39
C ALA A 94 8.25 -2.08 11.38
N PRO A 95 7.82 -3.33 11.60
CA PRO A 95 8.26 -4.56 10.94
C PRO A 95 7.65 -4.70 9.54
N VAL A 96 8.37 -5.34 8.61
CA VAL A 96 7.86 -5.64 7.26
C VAL A 96 7.80 -7.15 7.05
N SER A 97 6.59 -7.65 6.81
CA SER A 97 6.30 -9.06 6.51
C SER A 97 5.81 -9.19 5.07
N GLN A 98 6.36 -10.15 4.34
CA GLN A 98 5.98 -10.47 2.98
C GLN A 98 5.45 -11.90 2.95
N LYS A 99 4.22 -12.06 2.49
CA LYS A 99 3.55 -13.35 2.39
C LYS A 99 3.03 -13.55 0.97
N VAL A 100 3.30 -14.72 0.39
CA VAL A 100 2.70 -15.13 -0.88
C VAL A 100 2.01 -16.47 -0.66
N VAL A 101 0.72 -16.54 -0.99
CA VAL A 101 -0.10 -17.74 -0.84
C VAL A 101 -0.71 -18.08 -2.19
N ALA A 102 -0.59 -19.33 -2.58
CA ALA A 102 -1.30 -19.89 -3.71
C ALA A 102 -2.46 -20.76 -3.24
N THR A 103 -3.58 -20.71 -3.94
CA THR A 103 -4.79 -21.46 -3.63
C THR A 103 -5.45 -21.88 -4.93
N ALA A 104 -5.96 -23.12 -4.99
CA ALA A 104 -6.76 -23.59 -6.12
C ALA A 104 -8.26 -23.48 -5.76
N PRO A 105 -8.93 -22.36 -6.11
CA PRO A 105 -10.32 -22.13 -5.71
C PRO A 105 -11.30 -23.12 -6.35
N TYR A 106 -10.95 -23.68 -7.52
CA TYR A 106 -11.78 -24.63 -8.27
C TYR A 106 -11.40 -26.09 -8.02
N LEU A 107 -10.69 -26.35 -6.92
CA LEU A 107 -10.12 -27.66 -6.59
C LEU A 107 -9.07 -28.14 -7.60
N CYS A 108 -8.40 -29.22 -7.22
CA CYS A 108 -7.44 -29.92 -8.05
C CYS A 108 -8.22 -30.82 -9.01
N GLY A 109 -8.77 -30.25 -10.07
CA GLY A 109 -9.57 -30.96 -11.07
C GLY A 109 -9.01 -32.36 -11.34
N GLY A 110 -9.74 -33.38 -10.93
CA GLY A 110 -9.29 -34.76 -11.02
C GLY A 110 -9.12 -35.15 -12.49
N GLY A 111 -7.87 -35.28 -12.93
CA GLY A 111 -7.51 -36.02 -14.15
C GLY A 111 -8.15 -35.59 -15.47
N THR A 112 -8.64 -34.36 -15.61
CA THR A 112 -9.18 -33.89 -16.90
C THR A 112 -8.08 -33.18 -17.69
N SER A 113 -7.75 -33.78 -18.83
CA SER A 113 -6.81 -33.38 -19.88
C SER A 113 -7.21 -32.10 -20.63
N GLY A 114 -7.74 -31.11 -19.91
CA GLY A 114 -8.06 -29.76 -20.41
C GLY A 114 -7.08 -28.72 -19.88
N ILE A 115 -7.11 -27.51 -20.45
CA ILE A 115 -6.40 -26.31 -19.98
C ILE A 115 -6.66 -26.20 -18.47
N GLY A 116 -5.64 -26.35 -17.64
CA GLY A 116 -5.79 -26.59 -16.21
C GLY A 116 -6.52 -25.44 -15.50
N MET A 117 -7.22 -25.79 -14.42
CA MET A 117 -7.95 -24.83 -13.61
C MET A 117 -6.99 -23.78 -13.04
N PRO A 118 -7.31 -22.47 -13.11
CA PRO A 118 -6.39 -21.42 -12.72
C PRO A 118 -6.11 -21.44 -11.21
N ILE A 119 -4.84 -21.23 -10.83
CA ILE A 119 -4.40 -21.12 -9.44
C ILE A 119 -4.37 -19.65 -9.04
N ARG A 120 -5.10 -19.30 -7.99
CA ARG A 120 -5.07 -17.95 -7.41
C ARG A 120 -3.80 -17.78 -6.60
N VAL A 121 -2.97 -16.81 -6.97
CA VAL A 121 -1.78 -16.40 -6.20
C VAL A 121 -2.05 -15.03 -5.61
N GLU A 122 -1.85 -14.90 -4.31
CA GLU A 122 -2.02 -13.66 -3.55
C GLU A 122 -0.70 -13.30 -2.88
N SER A 123 -0.17 -12.11 -3.18
CA SER A 123 0.99 -11.53 -2.50
C SER A 123 0.54 -10.39 -1.60
N THR A 124 0.81 -10.52 -0.30
CA THR A 124 0.51 -9.51 0.71
C THR A 124 1.81 -9.03 1.35
N VAL A 125 2.00 -7.71 1.40
CA VAL A 125 3.07 -7.06 2.14
C VAL A 125 2.44 -6.28 3.28
N THR A 126 2.83 -6.61 4.51
CA THR A 126 2.42 -5.92 5.75
C THR A 126 3.58 -5.10 6.27
N TYR A 127 3.38 -3.83 6.59
CA TYR A 127 4.44 -2.94 7.08
C TYR A 127 3.95 -1.97 8.16
N GLY A 128 4.91 -1.52 8.98
CA GLY A 128 4.71 -0.55 10.06
C GLY A 128 4.01 -1.12 11.30
N PRO A 129 4.01 -0.34 12.40
CA PRO A 129 3.33 -0.73 13.65
C PRO A 129 1.80 -0.82 13.47
N ASP A 130 1.24 -0.05 12.54
CA ASP A 130 -0.19 -0.07 12.21
C ASP A 130 -0.61 -1.31 11.41
N HIS A 131 0.32 -2.24 11.11
CA HIS A 131 0.09 -3.42 10.26
C HIS A 131 -0.59 -3.09 8.92
N ARG A 132 -0.13 -2.02 8.24
CA ARG A 132 -0.67 -1.61 6.94
C ARG A 132 -0.41 -2.69 5.92
N LYS A 133 -1.42 -3.04 5.12
CA LYS A 133 -1.36 -4.15 4.16
C LYS A 133 -1.55 -3.64 2.74
N VAL A 134 -0.74 -4.19 1.83
CA VAL A 134 -0.96 -4.08 0.39
C VAL A 134 -0.99 -5.47 -0.18
N THR A 135 -2.06 -5.79 -0.89
CA THR A 135 -2.30 -7.13 -1.43
C THR A 135 -2.54 -7.03 -2.93
N HIS A 136 -1.82 -7.86 -3.67
CA HIS A 136 -2.02 -8.09 -5.09
C HIS A 136 -2.40 -9.55 -5.30
N ALA A 137 -3.40 -9.80 -6.13
CA ALA A 137 -3.82 -11.15 -6.48
C ALA A 137 -3.95 -11.29 -7.99
N SER A 138 -3.54 -12.45 -8.51
CA SER A 138 -3.74 -12.81 -9.91
C SER A 138 -3.85 -14.33 -10.03
N TYR A 139 -4.14 -14.80 -11.25
CA TYR A 139 -4.31 -16.21 -11.57
C TYR A 139 -3.17 -16.70 -12.44
N ALA A 140 -2.50 -17.76 -12.01
CA ALA A 140 -1.56 -18.51 -12.84
C ALA A 140 -2.33 -19.58 -13.63
N ALA A 141 -1.96 -19.75 -14.90
CA ALA A 141 -2.44 -20.87 -15.70
C ALA A 141 -1.82 -22.18 -15.19
N PHE A 142 -2.64 -23.23 -15.06
CA PHE A 142 -2.19 -24.57 -14.69
C PHE A 142 -2.19 -25.48 -15.92
#